data_AF-A0A9W7B3C0-F1
#
_entry.id   AF-A0A9W7B3C0-F1
#
_cell.length_a   1.000
_cell.length_b   1.000
_cell.length_c   1.000
_cell.angle_alpha   90.00
_cell.angle_beta   90.00
_cell.angle_gamma   90.00
#
_symmetry.space_group_name_H-M   'P 1'
#
loop_
_entity.id
_entity.type
_entity.pdbx_description
1 polymer ?
#
loop_
_entity_poly.entity_id
_entity_poly.type
_entity_poly.pdbx_seq_one_letter_code
_entity_poly.pdbx_strand_id
1 'polypeptide(L)'
;MTLRQRKKTKSPSPIPIARGGATTTALPASSLLSSPFLTSAKIFGITNAAGFVISLLTNSHVHLDLLGTGAFIPATLIPFLRLAKNPKPLPLSLMGSQFIITAWAFRLASFLFYRATVLKHDGRLTETLSTVSGTFGFWYVSALWGIFCTLPHVLAMHPASMIAKNPKPPSSTWALVSSFGFMISLAGFFIETIADFQKWNFKLNNPR
;
A
#
# COMPACT_ATOMS: atom_id res chain seq x y z
N MET A 1 -69.66 -21.97 -36.62
CA MET A 1 -68.37 -21.52 -37.20
C MET A 1 -67.73 -20.61 -36.15
N THR A 2 -66.95 -21.17 -35.23
CA THR A 2 -66.49 -20.46 -34.02
C THR A 2 -64.96 -20.51 -33.97
N LEU A 3 -64.32 -19.40 -34.32
CA LEU A 3 -62.86 -19.28 -34.43
C LEU A 3 -62.22 -19.24 -33.04
N ARG A 4 -61.43 -20.27 -32.72
CA ARG A 4 -60.63 -20.37 -31.49
C ARG A 4 -59.37 -19.52 -31.65
N GLN A 5 -59.34 -18.34 -31.03
CA GLN A 5 -58.15 -17.45 -30.99
C GLN A 5 -57.03 -18.11 -30.15
N ARG A 6 -55.90 -18.39 -30.80
CA ARG A 6 -54.70 -19.00 -30.21
C ARG A 6 -53.89 -17.91 -29.49
N LYS A 7 -53.86 -17.93 -28.14
CA LYS A 7 -53.00 -17.05 -27.33
C LYS A 7 -51.52 -17.23 -27.71
N LYS A 8 -50.88 -16.17 -28.23
CA LYS A 8 -49.43 -16.10 -28.42
C LYS A 8 -48.73 -16.01 -27.05
N THR A 9 -47.95 -17.02 -26.70
CA THR A 9 -47.03 -17.00 -25.56
C THR A 9 -45.85 -16.08 -25.88
N LYS A 10 -45.59 -15.11 -25.00
CA LYS A 10 -44.50 -14.13 -25.12
C LYS A 10 -43.22 -14.82 -24.63
N SER A 11 -42.22 -14.98 -25.50
CA SER A 11 -40.91 -15.53 -25.14
C SER A 11 -40.19 -14.60 -24.13
N PRO A 12 -39.48 -15.14 -23.13
CA PRO A 12 -38.75 -14.33 -22.16
C PRO A 12 -37.62 -13.57 -22.86
N SER A 13 -37.55 -12.26 -22.62
CA SER A 13 -36.47 -11.40 -23.11
C SER A 13 -35.13 -11.85 -22.54
N PRO A 14 -34.04 -11.89 -23.34
CA PRO A 14 -32.72 -12.19 -22.81
C PRO A 14 -32.32 -11.14 -21.76
N ILE A 15 -31.86 -11.62 -20.61
CA ILE A 15 -31.30 -10.78 -19.53
C ILE A 15 -30.11 -10.01 -20.13
N PRO A 16 -30.10 -8.67 -20.10
CA PRO A 16 -28.93 -7.93 -20.53
C PRO A 16 -27.82 -8.17 -19.52
N ILE A 17 -26.85 -9.03 -19.88
CA ILE A 17 -25.58 -9.12 -19.18
C ILE A 17 -24.90 -7.76 -19.42
N ALA A 18 -24.87 -6.92 -18.40
CA ALA A 18 -24.11 -5.68 -18.42
C ALA A 18 -22.62 -6.01 -18.57
N ARG A 19 -22.16 -6.12 -19.82
CA ARG A 19 -20.73 -6.09 -20.14
C ARG A 19 -20.24 -4.72 -19.68
N GLY A 20 -19.49 -4.71 -18.60
CA GLY A 20 -18.73 -3.55 -18.15
C GLY A 20 -17.76 -3.15 -19.25
N GLY A 21 -18.22 -2.32 -20.19
CA GLY A 21 -17.37 -1.66 -21.14
C GLY A 21 -16.44 -0.76 -20.35
N ALA A 22 -15.21 -1.22 -20.12
CA ALA A 22 -14.12 -0.33 -19.81
C ALA A 22 -13.91 0.55 -21.04
N THR A 23 -14.55 1.72 -21.06
CA THR A 23 -14.21 2.77 -22.01
C THR A 23 -12.73 3.06 -21.78
N THR A 24 -11.87 2.55 -22.66
CA THR A 24 -10.44 2.78 -22.62
C THR A 24 -10.20 4.19 -23.14
N THR A 25 -10.57 5.20 -22.36
CA THR A 25 -10.12 6.56 -22.60
C THR A 25 -8.62 6.55 -22.40
N ALA A 26 -7.85 6.71 -23.49
CA ALA A 26 -6.42 6.88 -23.42
C ALA A 26 -6.11 7.96 -22.36
N LEU A 27 -5.37 7.57 -21.33
CA LEU A 27 -5.03 8.44 -20.21
C LEU A 27 -4.14 9.57 -20.75
N PRO A 28 -4.51 10.85 -20.64
CA PRO A 28 -3.61 11.94 -21.02
C PRO A 28 -2.35 11.86 -20.15
N ALA A 29 -1.15 12.08 -20.72
CA ALA A 29 0.12 11.94 -20.00
C ALA A 29 0.20 12.77 -18.70
N SER A 30 -0.54 13.88 -18.61
CA SER A 30 -0.70 14.70 -17.40
C SER A 30 -1.42 13.99 -16.25
N SER A 31 -2.27 13.00 -16.54
CA SER A 31 -2.96 12.16 -15.53
C SER A 31 -2.05 11.11 -14.90
N LEU A 32 -0.99 10.68 -15.61
CA LEU A 32 0.05 9.82 -15.06
C LEU A 32 0.96 10.61 -14.11
N LEU A 33 1.30 11.86 -14.46
CA LEU A 33 2.16 12.72 -13.64
C LEU A 33 1.52 13.18 -12.32
N SER A 34 0.18 13.25 -12.29
CA SER A 34 -0.63 13.60 -11.12
C SER A 34 -1.24 12.40 -10.40
N SER A 35 -0.88 11.17 -10.83
CA SER A 35 -1.43 9.95 -10.26
C SER A 35 -1.00 9.74 -8.79
N PRO A 36 -1.85 9.09 -7.98
CA PRO A 36 -1.46 8.60 -6.65
C PRO A 36 -0.18 7.76 -6.71
N PHE A 37 -0.04 6.95 -7.77
CA PHE A 37 1.13 6.12 -8.04
C PHE A 37 2.42 6.92 -8.15
N LEU A 38 2.47 7.90 -9.04
CA LEU A 38 3.70 8.67 -9.21
C LEU A 38 4.02 9.51 -7.97
N THR A 39 3.00 9.98 -7.25
CA THR A 39 3.22 10.69 -5.98
C THR A 39 3.88 9.78 -4.94
N SER A 40 3.39 8.54 -4.80
CA SER A 40 3.97 7.54 -3.89
C SER A 40 5.39 7.15 -4.30
N ALA A 41 5.62 6.87 -5.59
CA ALA A 41 6.94 6.53 -6.12
C ALA A 41 7.97 7.66 -5.94
N LYS A 42 7.55 8.92 -6.15
CA LYS A 42 8.39 10.10 -5.85
C LYS A 42 8.78 10.16 -4.39
N ILE A 43 7.85 9.88 -3.47
CA ILE A 43 8.14 9.89 -2.04
C ILE A 43 9.14 8.79 -1.68
N PHE A 44 8.96 7.56 -2.18
CA PHE A 44 9.97 6.51 -1.98
C PHE A 44 11.33 6.91 -2.54
N GLY A 45 11.38 7.48 -3.74
CA GLY A 45 12.63 7.98 -4.33
C GLY A 45 13.31 9.05 -3.47
N ILE A 46 12.56 10.05 -3.01
CA ILE A 46 13.09 11.14 -2.18
C ILE A 46 13.55 10.63 -0.81
N THR A 47 12.74 9.83 -0.12
CA THR A 47 13.09 9.35 1.23
C THR A 47 14.27 8.39 1.21
N ASN A 48 14.34 7.48 0.22
CA ASN A 48 15.49 6.56 0.10
C ASN A 48 16.75 7.28 -0.41
N ALA A 49 16.63 8.30 -1.28
CA ALA A 49 17.76 9.13 -1.66
C ALA A 49 18.29 9.94 -0.45
N ALA A 50 17.40 10.49 0.37
CA ALA A 50 17.80 11.14 1.62
C ALA A 50 18.49 10.14 2.57
N GLY A 51 17.94 8.94 2.72
CA GLY A 51 18.56 7.86 3.50
C GLY A 51 19.95 7.47 2.96
N PHE A 52 20.11 7.40 1.64
CA PHE A 52 21.40 7.17 1.00
C PHE A 52 22.42 8.25 1.36
N VAL A 53 22.06 9.53 1.22
CA VAL A 53 22.92 10.67 1.58
C VAL A 53 23.29 10.63 3.07
N ILE A 54 22.33 10.40 3.95
CA ILE A 54 22.58 10.29 5.40
C ILE A 54 23.52 9.11 5.69
N SER A 55 23.35 7.98 5.02
CA SER A 55 24.21 6.81 5.21
C SER A 55 25.66 7.10 4.85
N LEU A 56 25.90 7.83 3.75
CA LEU A 56 27.24 8.24 3.34
C LEU A 56 27.89 9.21 4.34
N LEU A 57 27.09 10.10 4.96
CA LEU A 57 27.60 11.11 5.90
C LEU A 57 27.85 10.53 7.30
N THR A 58 26.96 9.67 7.80
CA THR A 58 26.98 9.23 9.20
C THR A 58 27.64 7.87 9.37
N ASN A 59 27.82 7.08 8.30
CA ASN A 59 28.27 5.67 8.36
C ASN A 59 27.53 4.83 9.42
N SER A 60 26.31 5.26 9.78
CA SER A 60 25.50 4.66 10.82
C SER A 60 24.44 3.77 10.18
N HIS A 61 24.11 2.68 10.84
CA HIS A 61 23.07 1.76 10.38
C HIS A 61 21.71 2.02 11.04
N VAL A 62 21.67 2.90 12.05
CA VAL A 62 20.50 3.07 12.91
C VAL A 62 19.32 3.69 12.15
N HIS A 63 19.57 4.61 11.22
CA HIS A 63 18.52 5.28 10.45
C HIS A 63 17.99 4.46 9.28
N LEU A 64 18.66 3.36 8.89
CA LEU A 64 18.27 2.56 7.72
C LEU A 64 16.84 2.02 7.89
N ASP A 65 16.59 1.40 9.03
CA ASP A 65 15.31 0.74 9.33
C ASP A 65 14.16 1.76 9.44
N LEU A 66 14.45 2.92 10.04
CA LEU A 66 13.47 3.99 10.23
C LEU A 66 13.10 4.66 8.91
N LEU A 67 14.07 5.00 8.06
CA LEU A 67 13.80 5.67 6.80
C LEU A 67 13.28 4.71 5.72
N GLY A 68 13.76 3.47 5.69
CA GLY A 68 13.28 2.45 4.75
C GLY A 68 11.80 2.10 4.98
N THR A 69 11.47 1.63 6.18
CA THR A 69 10.09 1.24 6.51
C THR A 69 9.20 2.45 6.77
N GLY A 70 9.73 3.50 7.39
CA GLY A 70 8.99 4.74 7.65
C GLY A 70 8.53 5.45 6.38
N ALA A 71 9.20 5.26 5.24
CA ALA A 71 8.80 5.82 3.94
C ALA A 71 7.39 5.40 3.51
N PHE A 72 6.90 4.23 3.95
CA PHE A 72 5.54 3.76 3.63
C PHE A 72 4.45 4.73 4.12
N ILE A 73 4.66 5.38 5.27
CA ILE A 73 3.69 6.29 5.88
C ILE A 73 3.42 7.49 4.96
N PRO A 74 4.39 8.37 4.64
CA PRO A 74 4.15 9.50 3.75
C PRO A 74 3.77 9.03 2.34
N ALA A 75 4.34 7.93 1.86
CA ALA A 75 4.11 7.43 0.51
C ALA A 75 2.65 7.00 0.25
N THR A 76 1.91 6.57 1.27
CA THR A 76 0.47 6.27 1.16
C THR A 76 -0.40 7.43 1.67
N LEU A 77 0.03 8.11 2.75
CA LEU A 77 -0.74 9.16 3.40
C LEU A 77 -0.90 10.41 2.52
N ILE A 78 0.15 10.86 1.83
CA ILE A 78 0.09 12.09 1.02
C ILE A 78 -0.91 11.93 -0.16
N PRO A 79 -0.84 10.86 -0.98
CA PRO A 79 -1.87 10.59 -1.98
C PRO A 79 -3.28 10.47 -1.38
N PHE A 80 -3.40 9.87 -0.19
CA PHE A 80 -4.67 9.71 0.51
C PHE A 80 -5.28 11.05 0.92
N LEU A 81 -4.49 11.93 1.55
CA LEU A 81 -4.92 13.26 1.95
C LEU A 81 -5.31 14.13 0.75
N ARG A 82 -4.60 14.02 -0.38
CA ARG A 82 -4.99 14.71 -1.61
C ARG A 82 -6.37 14.26 -2.11
N LEU A 83 -6.65 12.97 -2.00
CA LEU A 83 -7.95 12.42 -2.38
C LEU A 83 -9.04 12.82 -1.37
N ALA A 84 -8.74 12.86 -0.08
CA ALA A 84 -9.65 13.25 1.00
C ALA A 84 -10.09 14.73 0.94
N LYS A 85 -9.36 15.60 0.23
CA LYS A 85 -9.77 17.00 0.00
C LYS A 85 -11.00 17.15 -0.90
N ASN A 86 -11.40 16.08 -1.61
CA ASN A 86 -12.61 16.11 -2.41
C ASN A 86 -13.84 16.08 -1.48
N PRO A 87 -14.94 16.79 -1.84
CA PRO A 87 -16.13 16.89 -0.98
C PRO A 87 -16.92 15.57 -0.83
N LYS A 88 -16.54 14.51 -1.56
CA LYS A 88 -17.23 13.23 -1.54
C LYS A 88 -16.56 12.28 -0.55
N PRO A 89 -17.34 11.47 0.20
CA PRO A 89 -16.79 10.53 1.16
C PRO A 89 -15.95 9.47 0.45
N LEU A 90 -14.81 9.14 1.06
CA LEU A 90 -13.93 8.07 0.60
C LEU A 90 -14.53 6.69 0.90
N PRO A 91 -14.25 5.67 0.07
CA PRO A 91 -14.64 4.30 0.38
C PRO A 91 -14.00 3.83 1.70
N LEU A 92 -14.80 3.20 2.57
CA LEU A 92 -14.33 2.68 3.85
C LEU A 92 -13.16 1.69 3.69
N SER A 93 -13.16 0.89 2.62
CA SER A 93 -12.07 -0.03 2.31
C SER A 93 -10.73 0.68 2.09
N LEU A 94 -10.75 1.85 1.44
CA LEU A 94 -9.54 2.64 1.22
C LEU A 94 -9.03 3.23 2.55
N MET A 95 -9.94 3.76 3.37
CA MET A 95 -9.63 4.27 4.71
C MET A 95 -9.04 3.17 5.61
N GLY A 96 -9.64 1.99 5.62
CA GLY A 96 -9.16 0.83 6.37
C GLY A 96 -7.77 0.37 5.91
N SER A 97 -7.55 0.31 4.58
CA SER A 97 -6.23 -0.04 4.03
C SER A 97 -5.15 1.00 4.36
N GLN A 98 -5.49 2.30 4.35
CA GLN A 98 -4.57 3.36 4.75
C GLN A 98 -4.18 3.23 6.22
N PHE A 99 -5.17 2.98 7.08
CA PHE A 99 -4.96 2.82 8.51
C PHE A 99 -4.05 1.64 8.81
N ILE A 100 -4.34 0.46 8.24
CA ILE A 100 -3.55 -0.75 8.53
C ILE A 100 -2.10 -0.61 8.02
N ILE A 101 -1.87 -0.01 6.85
CA ILE A 101 -0.51 0.24 6.34
C ILE A 101 0.24 1.21 7.25
N THR A 102 -0.42 2.28 7.71
CA THR A 102 0.21 3.27 8.61
C THR A 102 0.55 2.64 9.96
N ALA A 103 -0.38 1.88 10.54
CA ALA A 103 -0.17 1.19 11.81
C ALA A 103 0.95 0.15 11.70
N TRP A 104 0.96 -0.65 10.63
CA TRP A 104 2.02 -1.61 10.34
C TRP A 104 3.38 -0.94 10.18
N ALA A 105 3.49 0.07 9.31
CA ALA A 105 4.75 0.75 9.04
C ALA A 105 5.30 1.45 10.29
N PHE A 106 4.43 2.11 11.07
CA PHE A 106 4.83 2.76 12.32
C PHE A 106 5.34 1.75 13.35
N ARG A 107 4.61 0.65 13.56
CA ARG A 107 5.00 -0.44 14.48
C ARG A 107 6.35 -1.03 14.08
N LEU A 108 6.48 -1.43 12.82
CA LEU A 108 7.68 -2.10 12.31
C LEU A 108 8.89 -1.17 12.33
N ALA A 109 8.75 0.08 11.85
CA ALA A 109 9.83 1.07 11.89
C ALA A 109 10.29 1.38 13.33
N SER A 110 9.35 1.55 14.27
CA SER A 110 9.66 1.82 15.68
C SER A 110 10.37 0.64 16.34
N PHE A 111 9.89 -0.59 16.10
CA PHE A 111 10.50 -1.80 16.65
C PHE A 111 11.92 -2.02 16.12
N LEU A 112 12.12 -1.89 14.80
CA LEU A 112 13.43 -2.06 14.18
C LEU A 112 14.41 -0.98 14.65
N PHE A 113 13.96 0.27 14.73
CA PHE A 113 14.76 1.39 15.24
C PHE A 113 15.17 1.16 16.70
N TYR A 114 14.22 0.80 17.58
CA TYR A 114 14.51 0.47 18.97
C TYR A 114 15.50 -0.70 19.09
N ARG A 115 15.35 -1.72 18.25
CA ARG A 115 16.29 -2.84 18.20
C ARG A 115 17.69 -2.39 17.78
N ALA A 116 17.81 -1.52 16.79
CA ALA A 116 19.08 -1.00 16.32
C ALA A 116 19.80 -0.16 17.38
N THR A 117 19.06 0.63 18.18
CA THR A 117 19.65 1.44 19.25
C THR A 117 20.10 0.60 20.45
N VAL A 118 19.38 -0.47 20.79
CA VAL A 118 19.70 -1.35 21.92
C VAL A 118 20.81 -2.35 21.58
N LEU A 119 20.75 -3.02 20.42
CA LEU A 119 21.72 -4.06 20.04
C LEU A 119 23.01 -3.47 19.43
N LYS A 120 23.01 -2.17 19.09
CA LYS A 120 24.12 -1.28 18.65
C LYS A 120 25.00 -1.72 17.47
N HIS A 121 25.13 -3.00 17.15
CA HIS A 121 26.07 -3.44 16.12
C HIS A 121 25.57 -4.68 15.37
N ASP A 122 25.41 -4.56 14.05
CA ASP A 122 25.20 -5.67 13.12
C ASP A 122 26.28 -5.61 12.03
N GLY A 123 27.27 -6.51 12.13
CA GLY A 123 28.45 -6.51 11.25
C GLY A 123 28.12 -6.68 9.76
N ARG A 124 26.98 -7.30 9.42
CA ARG A 124 26.56 -7.48 8.01
C ARG A 124 26.18 -6.15 7.35
N LEU A 125 25.54 -5.27 8.12
CA LEU A 125 25.16 -3.94 7.66
C LEU A 125 26.39 -3.05 7.54
N THR A 126 27.37 -3.21 8.44
CA THR A 126 28.68 -2.54 8.36
C THR A 126 29.41 -2.87 7.08
N GLU A 127 29.50 -4.16 6.72
CA GLU A 127 30.14 -4.59 5.48
C GLU A 127 29.40 -4.07 4.24
N THR A 128 28.07 -4.15 4.24
CA THR A 128 27.25 -3.70 3.10
C THR A 128 27.35 -2.19 2.88
N LEU A 129 27.37 -1.37 3.94
CA LEU A 129 27.51 0.08 3.81
C LEU A 129 28.96 0.58 3.71
N SER A 130 29.95 -0.30 3.86
CA SER A 130 31.38 0.08 3.76
C SER A 130 31.76 0.59 2.37
N THR A 131 30.98 0.25 1.34
CA THR A 131 31.19 0.71 -0.03
C THR A 131 30.04 1.60 -0.49
N VAL A 132 30.36 2.60 -1.32
CA VAL A 132 29.36 3.48 -1.94
C VAL A 132 28.39 2.68 -2.81
N SER A 133 28.89 1.67 -3.54
CA SER A 133 28.07 0.78 -4.37
C SER A 133 27.12 -0.08 -3.54
N GLY A 134 27.57 -0.63 -2.41
CA GLY A 134 26.73 -1.43 -1.52
C GLY A 134 25.65 -0.59 -0.85
N THR A 135 26.00 0.62 -0.41
CA THR A 135 25.05 1.60 0.13
C THR A 135 24.00 2.00 -0.91
N PHE A 136 24.42 2.31 -2.15
CA PHE A 136 23.50 2.62 -3.24
C PHE A 136 22.56 1.46 -3.53
N GLY A 137 23.10 0.24 -3.65
CA GLY A 137 22.31 -0.97 -3.88
C GLY A 137 21.25 -1.20 -2.81
N PHE A 138 21.61 -1.03 -1.53
CA PHE A 138 20.69 -1.15 -0.40
C PHE A 138 19.50 -0.18 -0.54
N TRP A 139 19.77 1.11 -0.75
CA TRP A 139 18.73 2.13 -0.83
C TRP A 139 17.89 2.04 -2.11
N TYR A 140 18.50 1.61 -3.21
CA TYR A 140 17.79 1.38 -4.47
C TYR A 140 16.81 0.22 -4.36
N VAL A 141 17.25 -0.93 -3.82
CA VAL A 141 16.39 -2.08 -3.58
C VAL A 141 15.29 -1.75 -2.57
N SER A 142 15.61 -1.01 -1.51
CA SER A 142 14.63 -0.51 -0.53
C SER A 142 13.55 0.35 -1.19
N ALA A 143 13.93 1.29 -2.06
CA ALA A 143 12.98 2.13 -2.79
C ALA A 143 12.08 1.32 -3.73
N LEU A 144 12.66 0.42 -4.52
CA LEU A 144 11.90 -0.45 -5.43
C LEU A 144 10.93 -1.34 -4.66
N TRP A 145 11.40 -1.97 -3.58
CA TRP A 145 10.59 -2.80 -2.71
C TRP A 145 9.39 -2.03 -2.13
N GLY A 146 9.61 -0.81 -1.64
CA GLY A 146 8.55 0.07 -1.17
C GLY A 146 7.49 0.36 -2.23
N ILE A 147 7.93 0.64 -3.47
CA ILE A 147 7.02 0.85 -4.60
C ILE A 147 6.21 -0.41 -4.86
N PHE A 148 6.84 -1.58 -5.00
CA PHE A 148 6.15 -2.84 -5.28
C PHE A 148 5.11 -3.20 -4.20
N CYS A 149 5.48 -3.11 -2.92
CA CYS A 149 4.59 -3.46 -1.81
C CYS A 149 3.39 -2.51 -1.68
N THR A 150 3.55 -1.24 -2.07
CA THR A 150 2.46 -0.25 -2.01
C THR A 150 1.56 -0.23 -3.25
N LEU A 151 1.96 -0.90 -4.34
CA LEU A 151 1.18 -0.94 -5.59
C LEU A 151 -0.31 -1.25 -5.38
N PRO A 152 -0.71 -2.31 -4.64
CA PRO A 152 -2.14 -2.64 -4.52
C PRO A 152 -2.97 -1.51 -3.91
N HIS A 153 -2.43 -0.86 -2.88
CA HIS A 153 -3.09 0.26 -2.20
C HIS A 153 -3.19 1.49 -3.12
N VAL A 154 -2.07 1.83 -3.76
CA VAL A 154 -2.00 3.04 -4.58
C VAL A 154 -2.79 2.90 -5.89
N LEU A 155 -2.85 1.69 -6.44
CA LEU A 155 -3.72 1.37 -7.57
C LEU A 155 -5.20 1.45 -7.18
N ALA A 156 -5.59 1.07 -5.96
CA ALA A 156 -6.96 1.21 -5.47
C ALA A 156 -7.39 2.68 -5.36
N MET A 157 -6.46 3.62 -5.15
CA MET A 157 -6.74 5.06 -5.11
C MET A 157 -7.06 5.65 -6.50
N HIS A 158 -6.53 5.06 -7.57
CA HIS A 158 -6.72 5.58 -8.93
C HIS A 158 -8.19 5.57 -9.39
N PRO A 159 -8.92 4.44 -9.36
CA PRO A 159 -10.34 4.44 -9.67
C PRO A 159 -11.15 5.25 -8.65
N ALA A 160 -10.76 5.28 -7.38
CA ALA A 160 -11.41 6.12 -6.37
C ALA A 160 -11.32 7.62 -6.71
N SER A 161 -10.18 8.07 -7.26
CA SER A 161 -10.02 9.43 -7.79
C SER A 161 -10.96 9.74 -8.97
N MET A 162 -11.23 8.75 -9.82
CA MET A 162 -12.20 8.89 -10.92
C MET A 162 -13.65 8.85 -10.44
N ILE A 163 -13.99 7.96 -9.50
CA ILE A 163 -15.34 7.85 -8.90
C ILE A 163 -15.69 9.11 -8.09
N ALA A 164 -14.71 9.74 -7.43
CA ALA A 164 -14.90 11.04 -6.80
C ALA A 164 -15.42 12.10 -7.78
N LYS A 165 -15.19 11.96 -9.09
CA LYS A 165 -15.80 12.81 -10.12
C LYS A 165 -17.21 12.33 -10.50
N ASN A 166 -17.41 11.02 -10.71
CA ASN A 166 -18.71 10.42 -11.07
C ASN A 166 -19.11 9.28 -10.13
N PRO A 167 -20.02 9.51 -9.16
CA PRO A 167 -20.28 8.55 -8.09
C PRO A 167 -21.16 7.41 -8.60
N LYS A 168 -20.65 6.18 -8.52
CA LYS A 168 -21.45 4.96 -8.57
C LYS A 168 -21.25 4.21 -7.25
N PRO A 169 -22.31 3.66 -6.63
CA PRO A 169 -22.16 2.86 -5.43
C PRO A 169 -21.28 1.62 -5.76
N PRO A 170 -20.36 1.22 -4.85
CA PRO A 170 -19.63 -0.02 -5.02
C PRO A 170 -20.61 -1.19 -5.05
N SER A 171 -20.33 -2.20 -5.89
CA SER A 171 -21.12 -3.42 -5.91
C SER A 171 -21.02 -4.15 -4.55
N SER A 172 -22.09 -4.84 -4.15
CA SER A 172 -22.11 -5.62 -2.90
C SER A 172 -20.94 -6.63 -2.82
N THR A 173 -20.56 -7.22 -3.96
CA THR A 173 -19.41 -8.12 -4.07
C THR A 173 -18.08 -7.43 -3.70
N TRP A 174 -17.86 -6.18 -4.11
CA TRP A 174 -16.62 -5.45 -3.81
C TRP A 174 -16.49 -5.09 -2.33
N ALA A 175 -17.62 -4.79 -1.68
CA ALA A 175 -17.65 -4.55 -0.24
C ALA A 175 -17.24 -5.80 0.54
N LEU A 176 -17.77 -6.97 0.18
CA LEU A 176 -17.42 -8.25 0.83
C LEU A 176 -15.93 -8.57 0.69
N VAL A 177 -15.38 -8.51 -0.53
CA VAL A 177 -13.96 -8.80 -0.79
C VAL A 177 -13.05 -7.84 0.00
N SER A 178 -13.42 -6.56 0.06
CA SER A 178 -12.67 -5.56 0.82
C SER A 178 -12.66 -5.86 2.32
N SER A 179 -13.79 -6.27 2.89
CA SER A 179 -13.89 -6.64 4.30
C SER A 179 -13.07 -7.89 4.63
N PHE A 180 -13.11 -8.92 3.78
CA PHE A 180 -12.25 -10.10 3.93
C PHE A 180 -10.76 -9.74 3.87
N GLY A 181 -10.36 -8.91 2.89
CA GLY A 181 -8.98 -8.45 2.78
C GLY A 181 -8.51 -7.72 4.04
N PHE A 182 -9.35 -6.83 4.58
CA PHE A 182 -9.05 -6.13 5.83
C PHE A 182 -8.89 -7.07 7.03
N MET A 183 -9.76 -8.09 7.16
CA MET A 183 -9.63 -9.11 8.22
C MET A 183 -8.34 -9.91 8.12
N ILE A 184 -7.94 -10.29 6.91
CA ILE A 184 -6.67 -11.00 6.67
C ILE A 184 -5.48 -10.11 7.04
N SER A 185 -5.49 -8.84 6.63
CA SER A 185 -4.43 -7.89 7.00
C SER A 185 -4.34 -7.69 8.52
N LEU A 186 -5.48 -7.62 9.21
CA LEU A 186 -5.53 -7.47 10.65
C LEU A 186 -4.98 -8.71 11.37
N ALA A 187 -5.36 -9.90 10.93
CA ALA A 187 -4.81 -11.15 11.46
C ALA A 187 -3.28 -11.22 11.26
N GLY A 188 -2.79 -10.87 10.07
CA GLY A 188 -1.36 -10.78 9.77
C GLY A 188 -0.61 -9.82 10.70
N PHE A 189 -1.17 -8.63 10.92
CA PHE A 189 -0.61 -7.63 11.84
C PHE A 189 -0.45 -8.17 13.27
N PHE A 190 -1.46 -8.89 13.79
CA PHE A 190 -1.37 -9.50 15.12
C PHE A 190 -0.37 -10.65 15.19
N ILE A 191 -0.36 -11.54 14.19
CA ILE A 191 0.59 -12.64 14.10
C ILE A 191 2.03 -12.10 14.12
N GLU A 192 2.31 -11.08 13.30
CA GLU A 192 3.61 -10.43 13.23
C GLU A 192 4.00 -9.81 14.59
N THR A 193 3.07 -9.13 15.25
CA THR A 193 3.30 -8.50 16.56
C THR A 193 3.63 -9.53 17.64
N ILE A 194 2.91 -10.66 17.67
CA ILE A 194 3.15 -11.74 18.64
C ILE A 194 4.51 -12.40 18.36
N ALA A 195 4.83 -12.66 17.09
CA ALA A 195 6.09 -13.28 16.70
C ALA A 195 7.30 -12.40 17.06
N ASP A 196 7.22 -11.09 16.83
CA ASP A 196 8.27 -10.14 17.22
C ASP A 196 8.48 -10.10 18.74
N PHE A 197 7.39 -10.11 19.52
CA PHE A 197 7.45 -10.15 20.97
C PHE A 197 8.11 -11.44 21.49
N GLN A 198 7.72 -12.60 20.94
CA GLN A 198 8.33 -13.89 21.27
C GLN A 198 9.83 -13.89 20.97
N LYS A 199 10.20 -13.41 19.77
CA LYS A 199 11.61 -13.33 19.34
C LYS A 199 12.43 -12.39 20.21
N TRP A 200 11.86 -11.26 20.60
CA TRP A 200 12.50 -10.30 21.50
C TRP A 200 12.76 -10.91 22.88
N ASN A 201 11.74 -11.50 23.50
CA ASN A 201 11.88 -12.13 24.82
C ASN A 201 12.86 -13.31 24.81
N PHE A 202 12.85 -14.12 23.75
CA PHE A 202 13.81 -15.21 23.61
C PHE A 202 15.25 -14.69 23.62
N LYS A 203 15.54 -13.59 22.89
CA LYS A 203 16.87 -12.98 22.86
C LYS A 203 17.29 -12.38 24.20
N LEU A 204 16.35 -11.78 24.95
CA LEU A 204 16.65 -11.26 26.29
C LEU A 204 16.95 -12.37 27.29
N ASN A 205 16.24 -13.50 27.20
CA ASN A 205 16.43 -14.64 28.10
C ASN A 205 17.61 -15.54 27.72
N ASN A 206 18.13 -15.41 26.49
CA ASN A 206 19.27 -16.18 25.97
C ASN A 206 20.31 -15.24 25.37
N PRO A 207 20.96 -14.38 26.18
CA PRO A 207 22.06 -13.55 25.70
C PRO A 207 23.20 -14.47 25.22
N ARG A 208 23.64 -14.27 23.97
CA ARG A 208 24.82 -14.93 23.40
C ARG A 208 26.07 -14.16 23.78
#